data_AF-A0A7C5VMH3-F1
#
_entry.id   AF-A0A7C5VMH3-F1
#
_cell.length_a   1.000
_cell.length_b   1.000
_cell.length_c   1.000
_cell.angle_alpha   90.00
_cell.angle_beta   90.00
_cell.angle_gamma   90.00
#
_symmetry.space_group_name_H-M   'P 1'
#
loop_
_entity.id
_entity.type
_entity.pdbx_description
1 polymer ?
#
loop_
_entity_poly.entity_id
_entity_poly.type
_entity_poly.pdbx_seq_one_letter_code
_entity_poly.pdbx_strand_id
1 'polypeptide(L)'
;MAPNAKETLLEIERRFVNSFLDILILLTLYSQGRELGGYDIIKHLQADYGFLVSPGTVYSCLCYMERDGLLRGTPQMGKRGFTP
;
A
#
# COMPACT_ATOMS: atom_id res chain seq x y z
N MET A 1 30.57 14.17 3.51
CA MET A 1 30.58 12.69 3.55
C MET A 1 29.64 12.24 2.45
N ALA A 2 30.15 11.57 1.41
CA ALA A 2 29.28 11.11 0.32
C ALA A 2 28.25 10.12 0.88
N PRO A 3 26.98 10.17 0.44
CA PRO A 3 25.97 9.23 0.92
C PRO A 3 26.42 7.80 0.61
N ASN A 4 26.29 6.91 1.59
CA ASN A 4 26.58 5.49 1.41
C ASN A 4 25.66 4.95 0.31
N ALA A 5 26.19 4.18 -0.64
CA ALA A 5 25.39 3.63 -1.74
C ALA A 5 24.14 2.86 -1.24
N LYS A 6 24.23 2.24 -0.06
CA LYS A 6 23.09 1.59 0.59
C LYS A 6 22.00 2.57 1.03
N GLU A 7 22.38 3.72 1.59
CA GLU A 7 21.44 4.76 2.01
C GLU A 7 20.72 5.38 0.81
N THR A 8 21.47 5.66 -0.27
CA THR A 8 20.89 6.16 -1.53
C THR A 8 19.90 5.16 -2.12
N LEU A 9 20.21 3.86 -2.10
CA LEU A 9 19.31 2.83 -2.61
C LEU A 9 18.00 2.79 -1.81
N LEU A 10 18.07 2.83 -0.48
CA LEU A 10 16.90 2.84 0.40
C LEU A 10 16.01 4.07 0.19
N GLU A 11 16.61 5.23 -0.07
CA GLU A 11 15.86 6.46 -0.38
C GLU A 11 15.11 6.34 -1.71
N ILE A 12 15.78 5.81 -2.75
CA ILE A 12 15.17 5.57 -4.06
C ILE A 12 14.02 4.56 -3.94
N GLU A 13 14.24 3.46 -3.23
CA GLU A 13 13.23 2.42 -3.00
C GLU A 13 12.00 2.98 -2.28
N ARG A 14 12.21 3.75 -1.20
CA ARG A 14 11.12 4.46 -0.51
C ARG A 14 10.38 5.40 -1.44
N ARG A 15 11.10 6.19 -2.25
CA ARG A 15 10.46 7.14 -3.16
C ARG A 15 9.64 6.42 -4.23
N PHE A 16 10.18 5.34 -4.79
CA PHE A 16 9.51 4.54 -5.80
C PHE A 16 8.19 3.99 -5.24
N VAL A 17 8.23 3.28 -4.13
CA VAL A 17 7.03 2.64 -3.61
C VAL A 17 6.02 3.66 -3.07
N ASN A 18 6.43 4.78 -2.48
CA ASN A 18 5.46 5.84 -2.14
C ASN A 18 4.80 6.44 -3.38
N SER A 19 5.51 6.52 -4.52
CA SER A 19 4.98 7.10 -5.76
C SER A 19 4.06 6.14 -6.52
N PHE A 20 4.21 4.83 -6.31
CA PHE A 20 3.44 3.79 -6.99
C PHE A 20 2.56 2.98 -6.03
N LEU A 21 2.31 3.50 -4.83
CA LEU A 21 1.62 2.78 -3.77
C LEU A 21 0.22 2.31 -4.20
N ASP A 22 -0.47 3.11 -4.99
CA ASP A 22 -1.78 2.80 -5.58
C ASP A 22 -1.73 1.55 -6.47
N ILE A 23 -0.72 1.43 -7.33
CA ILE A 23 -0.50 0.26 -8.19
C ILE A 23 -0.18 -0.96 -7.34
N LEU A 24 0.65 -0.81 -6.30
CA LEU A 24 1.00 -1.93 -5.43
C LEU A 24 -0.20 -2.42 -4.61
N ILE A 25 -1.06 -1.51 -4.16
CA ILE A 25 -2.32 -1.85 -3.49
C ILE A 25 -3.23 -2.64 -4.43
N LEU A 26 -3.41 -2.18 -5.67
CA LEU A 26 -4.19 -2.91 -6.68
C LEU A 26 -3.61 -4.29 -6.93
N LEU A 27 -2.30 -4.39 -7.17
CA LEU A 27 -1.62 -5.67 -7.38
C LEU A 27 -1.82 -6.63 -6.22
N THR A 28 -1.74 -6.13 -4.98
CA THR A 28 -1.98 -6.90 -3.76
C THR A 28 -3.41 -7.45 -3.75
N LEU A 29 -4.41 -6.61 -4.04
CA LEU A 29 -5.81 -7.00 -4.08
C LEU A 29 -6.09 -8.04 -5.18
N TYR A 30 -5.56 -7.83 -6.38
CA TYR A 30 -5.67 -8.79 -7.49
C TYR A 30 -5.00 -10.13 -7.18
N SER A 31 -3.80 -10.10 -6.57
CA SER A 31 -3.04 -11.30 -6.22
C SER A 31 -3.74 -12.15 -5.14
N GLN A 32 -4.37 -11.50 -4.15
CA GLN A 32 -5.04 -12.22 -3.07
C GLN A 32 -6.42 -12.78 -3.48
N GLY A 33 -7.07 -12.23 -4.51
CA GLY A 33 -8.34 -12.74 -5.04
C GLY A 33 -9.52 -12.67 -4.06
N ARG A 34 -9.40 -11.86 -3.00
CA ARG A 34 -10.40 -11.69 -1.94
C ARG A 34 -10.42 -10.25 -1.43
N GLU A 35 -11.50 -9.88 -0.76
CA GLU A 35 -11.56 -8.63 0.01
C GLU A 35 -10.46 -8.60 1.07
N LEU A 36 -9.66 -7.53 1.10
CA LEU A 36 -8.63 -7.33 2.12
C LEU A 36 -8.97 -6.16 3.02
N GLY A 37 -8.70 -6.29 4.32
CA GLY A 37 -8.73 -5.15 5.22
C GLY A 37 -7.52 -4.25 4.99
N GLY A 38 -7.64 -2.96 5.35
CA GLY A 38 -6.51 -2.02 5.24
C GLY A 38 -5.25 -2.49 5.98
N TYR A 39 -5.41 -3.19 7.11
CA TYR A 39 -4.28 -3.78 7.84
C TYR A 39 -3.65 -4.99 7.13
N ASP A 40 -4.44 -5.80 6.44
CA ASP A 40 -3.91 -6.92 5.65
C ASP A 40 -3.09 -6.38 4.46
N ILE A 41 -3.57 -5.32 3.81
CA ILE A 41 -2.83 -4.63 2.74
C ILE A 41 -1.48 -4.12 3.26
N ILE A 42 -1.45 -3.47 4.44
CA ILE A 42 -0.19 -3.01 5.06
C ILE A 42 0.76 -4.18 5.32
N LYS A 43 0.26 -5.31 5.85
CA LYS A 43 1.07 -6.50 6.10
C LYS A 43 1.65 -7.09 4.83
N HIS A 44 0.87 -7.18 3.76
CA HIS A 44 1.34 -7.66 2.46
C HIS A 44 2.42 -6.72 1.90
N LEU A 45 2.16 -5.41 1.85
CA LEU A 45 3.16 -4.44 1.39
C LEU A 45 4.48 -4.51 2.17
N GLN A 46 4.41 -4.67 3.50
CA GLN A 46 5.61 -4.81 4.33
C GLN A 46 6.36 -6.11 4.04
N ALA A 47 5.65 -7.21 3.80
CA ALA A 47 6.25 -8.52 3.50
C ALA A 47 6.90 -8.56 2.12
N ASP A 48 6.24 -7.97 1.11
CA ASP A 48 6.68 -8.02 -0.30
C ASP A 48 7.79 -7.00 -0.62
N TYR A 49 7.76 -5.81 -0.01
CA TYR A 49 8.70 -4.71 -0.34
C TYR A 49 9.72 -4.41 0.75
N GLY A 50 9.73 -5.16 1.86
CA GLY A 50 10.79 -5.09 2.87
C GLY A 50 10.91 -3.78 3.64
N PHE A 51 9.99 -2.83 3.45
CA PHE A 51 9.98 -1.58 4.18
C PHE A 51 8.59 -1.21 4.70
N LEU A 52 8.58 -0.50 5.83
CA LEU A 52 7.35 -0.06 6.48
C LEU A 52 6.82 1.21 5.79
N VAL A 53 5.88 1.07 4.86
CA VAL A 53 5.01 2.20 4.51
C VAL A 53 4.22 2.57 5.76
N SER A 54 4.16 3.85 6.10
CA SER A 54 3.40 4.25 7.28
C SER A 54 1.93 3.88 7.08
N PRO A 55 1.22 3.34 8.10
CA PRO A 55 -0.20 3.06 8.00
C PRO A 55 -1.00 4.26 7.51
N GLY A 56 -0.63 5.48 7.96
CA GLY A 56 -1.28 6.72 7.53
C GLY A 56 -1.16 6.98 6.03
N THR A 57 -0.01 6.68 5.42
CA THR A 57 0.19 6.80 3.97
C THR A 57 -0.69 5.81 3.22
N VAL A 58 -0.74 4.55 3.68
CA VAL A 58 -1.60 3.52 3.06
C VAL A 58 -3.07 3.89 3.17
N TYR A 59 -3.55 4.29 4.36
CA TYR A 59 -4.95 4.70 4.54
C TYR A 59 -5.31 5.95 3.72
N SER A 60 -4.39 6.91 3.60
CA SER A 60 -4.60 8.09 2.75
C SER A 60 -4.70 7.70 1.28
N CYS A 61 -3.84 6.78 0.82
CA CYS A 61 -3.87 6.25 -0.54
C CYS A 61 -5.17 5.48 -0.81
N LEU A 62 -5.57 4.57 0.09
CA LEU A 62 -6.85 3.85 0.00
C LEU A 62 -8.05 4.79 -0.08
N CYS A 63 -8.09 5.84 0.75
CA CYS A 63 -9.15 6.84 0.74
C CYS A 63 -9.19 7.61 -0.58
N TYR A 64 -8.04 8.02 -1.12
CA TYR A 64 -7.96 8.67 -2.42
C TYR A 64 -8.41 7.74 -3.56
N MET A 65 -7.93 6.49 -3.58
CA MET A 65 -8.29 5.50 -4.59
C MET A 65 -9.79 5.15 -4.56
N GLU A 66 -10.39 5.03 -3.38
CA GLU A 66 -11.84 4.82 -3.24
C GLU A 66 -12.63 6.02 -3.78
N ARG A 67 -12.15 7.25 -3.50
CA ARG A 67 -12.78 8.48 -4.02
C ARG A 67 -12.67 8.63 -5.53
N ASP A 68 -11.59 8.16 -6.13
CA ASP A 68 -11.35 8.17 -7.58
C ASP A 68 -12.05 7.00 -8.30
N GLY A 69 -12.66 6.07 -7.54
CA GLY A 69 -13.38 4.91 -8.08
C GLY A 69 -12.46 3.76 -8.51
N LEU A 70 -11.19 3.79 -8.11
CA LEU A 70 -10.20 2.73 -8.36
C LEU A 70 -10.37 1.51 -7.43
N LEU A 71 -11.07 1.70 -6.31
CA LEU A 71 -11.35 0.67 -5.31
C LEU A 71 -12.78 0.82 -4.78
N ARG A 72 -13.35 -0.27 -4.29
CA ARG A 72 -14.60 -0.26 -3.51
C ARG A 72 -14.33 -0.65 -2.07
N GLY A 73 -14.66 0.26 -1.16
CA GLY A 73 -14.67 0.00 0.28
C GLY A 73 -16.01 -0.58 0.73
N THR A 74 -16.01 -1.80 1.27
CA THR A 74 -17.19 -2.47 1.83
C THR A 74 -17.10 -2.49 3.37
N PRO A 75 -18.13 -2.07 4.10
CA PRO A 75 -18.16 -2.26 5.55
C PRO A 75 -18.39 -3.74 5.89
N GLN A 76 -17.40 -4.39 6.50
CA GLN A 76 -17.51 -5.73 7.08
C GLN A 76 -17.32 -5.68 8.59
N MET A 77 -18.39 -5.91 9.36
CA MET A 77 -18.33 -6.10 10.83
C MET A 77 -17.40 -5.12 11.58
N GLY A 78 -17.51 -3.82 11.27
CA GLY A 78 -16.70 -2.77 11.92
C GLY A 78 -15.29 -2.56 11.33
N LYS A 79 -14.96 -3.25 10.23
CA LYS A 79 -13.75 -3.03 9.41
C LYS A 79 -14.16 -2.65 7.99
N ARG A 80 -13.25 -2.00 7.25
CA ARG A 80 -13.40 -1.79 5.80
C ARG A 80 -12.62 -2.86 5.05
N GLY A 81 -13.33 -3.62 4.22
CA GLY A 81 -12.75 -4.46 3.18
C GLY A 81 -12.57 -3.64 1.90
N PHE A 82 -11.53 -3.94 1.13
CA PHE A 82 -11.26 -3.32 -0.15
C PHE A 82 -11.25 -4.38 -1.25
N THR A 83 -11.84 -4.03 -2.39
CA THR A 83 -11.78 -4.78 -3.66
C THR A 83 -11.46 -3.82 -4.80
N PRO A 84 -10.88 -4.32 -5.91
CA PRO A 84 -10.77 -3.55 -7.15
C PRO A 84 -12.14 -3.04 -7.63
#